data_AF-A0A6C0I2R0-F1
#
_entry.id   AF-A0A6C0I2R0-F1
#
_cell.length_a   1.000
_cell.length_b   1.000
_cell.length_c   1.000
_cell.angle_alpha   90.00
_cell.angle_beta   90.00
_cell.angle_gamma   90.00
#
_symmetry.space_group_name_H-M   'P 1'
#
loop_
_entity.id
_entity.type
_entity.pdbx_description
1 polymer ?
#
loop_
_entity_poly.entity_id
_entity_poly.type
_entity_poly.pdbx_seq_one_letter_code
_entity_poly.pdbx_strand_id
1 'polypeptide(L)'
;MDDIIREYPPSPKDIHNDRYTTRDFAKYKTLSRENYDKLIQCVNYKTGRKIGYSEKIYNKLYSDFIIRDKLFTEMDSIDCNDYLNETEKLKKEYNNRTKIIWAIQNKIDKLNEDEYITFEGKKYGRKPKIIFKKTEHIHYENDCLGVFDYIYDGCSCSSCENWFGCTNPTGTMHYTCKKCGYKYSETKQGGRNYKGK
;
A
#
# COMPACT_ATOMS: atom_id res chain seq x y z
N MET A 1 -12.87 14.02 -27.55
CA MET A 1 -13.95 13.76 -26.59
C MET A 1 -13.28 13.32 -25.31
N ASP A 2 -13.59 13.92 -24.17
CA ASP A 2 -13.06 13.42 -22.91
C ASP A 2 -13.71 12.07 -22.62
N ASP A 3 -12.92 11.01 -22.72
CA ASP A 3 -13.38 9.64 -22.51
C ASP A 3 -13.91 9.45 -21.09
N ILE A 4 -15.05 8.75 -20.97
CA ILE A 4 -15.64 8.41 -19.67
C ILE A 4 -14.80 7.31 -19.03
N ILE A 5 -14.23 7.59 -17.86
CA ILE A 5 -13.47 6.63 -17.06
C ILE A 5 -14.44 5.67 -16.36
N ARG A 6 -14.23 4.36 -16.55
CA ARG A 6 -15.08 3.28 -16.01
C ARG A 6 -14.43 2.60 -14.79
N GLU A 7 -13.73 3.39 -13.99
CA GLU A 7 -13.05 3.01 -12.76
C GLU A 7 -13.41 4.00 -11.64
N TYR A 8 -13.10 3.66 -10.39
CA TYR A 8 -13.24 4.64 -9.31
C TYR A 8 -12.07 5.64 -9.31
N PRO A 9 -12.29 6.87 -8.81
CA PRO A 9 -11.17 7.75 -8.50
C PRO A 9 -10.18 7.06 -7.56
N PRO A 10 -8.86 7.25 -7.76
CA PRO A 10 -7.84 6.59 -6.97
C PRO A 10 -7.87 7.07 -5.53
N SER A 11 -7.80 6.13 -4.58
CA SER A 11 -7.67 6.46 -3.16
C SER A 11 -6.41 7.30 -2.90
N PRO A 12 -6.43 8.24 -1.93
CA PRO A 12 -5.22 8.95 -1.55
C PRO A 12 -4.15 7.98 -1.06
N LYS A 13 -2.87 8.34 -1.23
CA LYS A 13 -1.75 7.56 -0.71
C LYS A 13 -1.82 7.53 0.82
N ASP A 14 -1.70 6.33 1.39
CA ASP A 14 -1.62 6.16 2.84
C ASP A 14 -0.32 6.77 3.38
N ILE A 15 -0.44 7.64 4.37
CA ILE A 15 0.67 8.34 5.03
C ILE A 15 0.97 7.77 6.42
N HIS A 16 0.15 6.85 6.95
CA HIS A 16 0.22 6.38 8.32
C HIS A 16 1.52 5.60 8.61
N ASN A 17 2.03 4.88 7.60
CA ASN A 17 3.21 4.03 7.75
C ASN A 17 4.54 4.75 7.49
N ASP A 18 4.51 5.96 6.94
CA ASP A 18 5.73 6.66 6.50
C ASP A 18 6.22 7.71 7.51
N ARG A 19 5.42 8.08 8.52
CA ARG A 19 5.73 9.20 9.42
C ARG A 19 5.98 8.78 10.87
N TYR A 20 6.96 9.41 11.53
CA TYR A 20 7.24 9.20 12.95
C TYR A 20 6.04 9.58 13.83
N THR A 21 5.91 8.87 14.95
CA THR A 21 4.84 9.03 15.94
C THR A 21 5.37 9.66 17.22
N THR A 22 4.46 10.08 18.10
CA THR A 22 4.80 10.51 19.46
C THR A 22 5.62 9.46 20.21
N ARG A 23 5.35 8.16 19.97
CA ARG A 23 6.12 7.06 20.57
C ARG A 23 7.56 7.01 20.05
N ASP A 24 7.76 7.27 18.76
CA ASP A 24 9.08 7.31 18.15
C ASP A 24 9.91 8.46 18.73
N PHE A 25 9.34 9.65 18.84
CA PHE A 25 10.00 10.80 19.48
C PHE A 25 10.23 10.59 20.98
N ALA A 26 9.33 9.91 21.68
CA ALA A 26 9.54 9.53 23.07
C ALA A 26 10.73 8.58 23.22
N LYS A 27 10.87 7.59 22.32
CA LYS A 27 12.05 6.73 22.27
C LYS A 27 13.31 7.53 21.95
N TYR A 28 13.27 8.40 20.95
CA TYR A 28 14.41 9.27 20.59
C TYR A 28 14.93 10.05 21.81
N LYS A 29 14.04 10.64 22.61
CA LYS A 29 14.40 11.40 23.82
C LYS A 29 15.09 10.58 24.92
N THR A 30 14.99 9.25 24.90
CA THR A 30 15.70 8.39 25.87
C THR A 30 17.07 7.94 25.38
N LEU A 31 17.41 8.18 24.11
CA LEU A 31 18.69 7.77 23.54
C LEU A 31 19.75 8.81 23.85
N SER A 32 20.95 8.34 24.18
CA SER A 32 22.11 9.18 24.48
C SER A 32 23.10 9.13 23.33
N ARG A 33 23.44 10.31 22.79
CA ARG A 33 24.48 10.44 21.77
C ARG A 33 25.83 9.95 22.27
N GLU A 34 26.17 10.25 23.52
CA GLU A 34 27.40 9.77 24.16
C GLU A 34 27.46 8.23 24.21
N ASN A 35 26.34 7.57 24.53
CA ASN A 35 26.29 6.11 24.54
C ASN A 35 26.42 5.51 23.14
N TYR A 36 25.86 6.18 22.13
CA TYR A 36 26.05 5.79 20.75
C TYR A 36 27.52 5.95 20.32
N ASP A 37 28.15 7.08 20.63
CA ASP A 37 29.55 7.34 20.28
C ASP A 37 30.49 6.32 20.96
N LYS A 38 30.22 5.94 22.22
CA LYS A 38 30.91 4.82 22.90
C LYS A 38 30.75 3.51 22.13
N LEU A 39 29.53 3.18 21.69
CA LEU A 39 29.28 1.96 20.93
C LEU A 39 30.06 1.96 19.61
N ILE A 40 30.06 3.08 18.87
CA ILE A 40 30.83 3.24 17.63
C ILE A 40 32.33 3.12 17.88
N GLN A 41 32.82 3.41 19.08
CA GLN A 41 34.22 3.14 19.46
C GLN A 41 34.46 1.71 19.96
N CYS A 42 33.55 0.77 19.67
CA CYS A 42 33.63 -0.60 20.15
C CYS A 42 33.61 -0.72 21.68
N VAL A 43 32.92 0.19 22.38
CA VAL A 43 32.74 0.15 23.84
C VAL A 43 31.29 -0.12 24.18
N ASN A 44 31.04 -1.16 24.98
CA ASN A 44 29.72 -1.44 25.52
C ASN A 44 29.32 -0.33 26.50
N TYR A 45 28.45 0.60 26.08
CA TYR A 45 28.03 1.74 26.88
C TYR A 45 27.31 1.38 28.20
N LYS A 46 26.88 0.13 28.37
CA LYS A 46 26.29 -0.36 29.64
C LYS A 46 27.34 -0.84 30.63
N THR A 47 28.50 -1.30 30.17
CA THR A 47 29.53 -1.95 31.03
C THR A 47 30.92 -1.31 30.96
N GLY A 48 31.16 -0.42 30.00
CA GLY A 48 32.47 0.21 29.75
C GLY A 48 33.53 -0.70 29.11
N ARG A 49 33.21 -1.96 28.79
CA ARG A 49 34.17 -2.92 28.23
C ARG A 49 34.29 -2.80 26.72
N LYS A 50 35.48 -3.07 26.18
CA LYS A 50 35.67 -3.22 24.73
C LYS A 50 34.94 -4.46 24.21
N ILE A 51 34.33 -4.34 23.04
CA ILE A 51 33.59 -5.38 22.31
C ILE A 51 33.94 -5.31 20.82
N GLY A 52 33.94 -6.43 20.09
CA GLY A 52 34.13 -6.44 18.64
C GLY A 52 32.87 -6.03 17.85
N TYR A 53 33.04 -5.40 16.68
CA TYR A 53 31.94 -5.02 15.78
C TYR A 53 31.09 -6.21 15.30
N SER A 54 31.71 -7.35 15.06
CA SER A 54 31.05 -8.57 14.59
C SER A 54 30.38 -9.36 15.71
N GLU A 55 30.51 -8.93 16.96
CA GLU A 55 29.93 -9.64 18.09
C GLU A 55 28.41 -9.45 18.14
N LYS A 56 27.71 -10.53 18.50
CA LYS A 56 26.26 -10.50 18.76
C LYS A 56 25.87 -9.40 19.77
N ILE A 57 26.75 -9.10 20.71
CA ILE A 57 26.55 -8.06 21.72
C ILE A 57 26.51 -6.67 21.06
N TYR A 58 27.43 -6.38 20.12
CA TYR A 58 27.43 -5.11 19.39
C TYR A 58 26.12 -4.92 18.63
N ASN A 59 25.71 -5.90 17.82
CA ASN A 59 24.48 -5.81 17.03
C ASN A 59 23.23 -5.63 17.92
N LYS A 60 23.18 -6.31 19.06
CA LYS A 60 22.09 -6.14 20.04
C LYS A 60 22.05 -4.71 20.59
N LEU A 61 23.20 -4.17 20.99
CA LEU A 61 23.31 -2.81 21.52
C LEU A 61 23.03 -1.76 20.43
N TYR A 62 23.45 -1.99 19.20
CA TYR A 62 23.18 -1.11 18.06
C TYR A 62 21.68 -1.01 17.78
N SER A 63 20.94 -2.11 17.90
CA SER A 63 19.49 -2.12 17.71
C SER A 63 18.72 -1.22 18.70
N ASP A 64 19.30 -0.92 19.88
CA ASP A 64 18.69 0.01 20.84
C ASP A 64 18.57 1.43 20.22
N PHE A 65 19.50 1.80 19.32
CA PHE A 65 19.58 3.10 18.65
C PHE A 65 18.79 3.20 17.34
N ILE A 66 18.05 2.15 16.96
CA ILE A 66 17.23 2.13 15.74
C ILE A 66 15.77 2.49 16.07
N ILE A 67 15.18 3.41 15.30
CA ILE A 67 13.78 3.84 15.39
C ILE A 67 13.15 3.66 14.00
N ARG A 68 12.15 2.77 13.90
CA ARG A 68 11.46 2.43 12.63
C ARG A 68 12.45 2.17 11.49
N ASP A 69 13.41 1.30 11.78
CA ASP A 69 14.44 0.82 10.85
C ASP A 69 15.50 1.87 10.44
N LYS A 70 15.49 3.05 11.07
CA LYS A 70 16.46 4.12 10.84
C LYS A 70 17.28 4.41 12.09
N LEU A 71 18.49 4.92 11.90
CA LEU A 71 19.31 5.36 13.03
C LEU A 71 18.69 6.61 13.67
N PHE A 72 18.67 6.68 15.00
CA PHE A 72 18.04 7.79 15.73
C PHE A 72 18.59 9.18 15.35
N THR A 73 19.84 9.24 14.88
CA THR A 73 20.48 10.49 14.45
C THR A 73 19.79 11.13 13.25
N GLU A 74 19.02 10.37 12.46
CA GLU A 74 18.17 10.95 11.39
C GLU A 74 17.10 11.90 11.96
N MET A 75 16.76 11.76 13.24
CA MET A 75 15.79 12.62 13.93
C MET A 75 16.42 13.88 14.53
N ASP A 76 17.76 14.02 14.55
CA ASP A 76 18.47 15.15 15.17
C ASP A 76 18.06 16.51 14.57
N SER A 77 17.67 16.52 13.30
CA SER A 77 17.28 17.72 12.55
C SER A 77 15.77 18.01 12.54
N ILE A 78 14.97 17.17 13.19
CA ILE A 78 13.51 17.24 13.13
C ILE A 78 12.98 17.94 14.38
N ASP A 79 12.30 19.08 14.20
CA ASP A 79 11.48 19.63 15.28
C ASP A 79 10.27 18.72 15.54
N CYS A 80 10.20 18.16 16.74
CA CYS A 80 9.18 17.19 17.13
C CYS A 80 7.76 17.79 17.07
N ASN A 81 7.58 19.05 17.47
CA ASN A 81 6.25 19.64 17.56
C ASN A 81 5.74 19.99 16.16
N ASP A 82 6.57 20.62 15.35
CA ASP A 82 6.23 20.99 13.98
C ASP A 82 5.94 19.75 13.14
N TYR A 83 6.78 18.71 13.26
CA TYR A 83 6.59 17.46 12.55
C TYR A 83 5.28 16.75 12.92
N LEU A 84 4.95 16.67 14.21
CA LEU A 84 3.71 16.04 14.67
C LEU A 84 2.48 16.86 14.26
N ASN A 85 2.56 18.20 14.34
CA ASN A 85 1.49 19.08 13.89
C ASN A 85 1.22 18.96 12.38
N GLU A 86 2.28 18.93 11.57
CA GLU A 86 2.16 18.69 10.12
C GLU A 86 1.57 17.30 9.85
N THR A 87 2.02 16.28 10.59
CA THR A 87 1.49 14.91 10.46
C THR A 87 -0.01 14.85 10.74
N GLU A 88 -0.51 15.53 11.78
CA GLU A 88 -1.95 15.59 12.08
C GLU A 88 -2.74 16.34 11.01
N LYS A 89 -2.19 17.43 10.44
CA LYS A 89 -2.81 18.13 9.30
C LYS A 89 -2.98 17.19 8.11
N LEU A 90 -1.92 16.47 7.73
CA LEU A 90 -1.95 15.52 6.62
C LEU A 90 -2.93 14.37 6.87
N LYS A 91 -3.02 13.85 8.11
CA LYS A 91 -4.03 12.82 8.46
C LYS A 91 -5.45 13.34 8.26
N LYS A 92 -5.70 14.59 8.66
CA LYS A 92 -7.02 15.21 8.48
C LYS A 92 -7.34 15.38 7.00
N GLU A 93 -6.39 15.83 6.19
CA GLU A 93 -6.53 15.94 4.73
C GLU A 93 -6.77 14.58 4.07
N TYR A 94 -5.99 13.56 4.41
CA TYR A 94 -6.18 12.18 3.96
C TYR A 94 -7.59 11.68 4.27
N ASN A 95 -8.03 11.79 5.52
CA ASN A 95 -9.35 11.34 5.96
C ASN A 95 -10.48 12.09 5.23
N ASN A 96 -10.34 13.41 5.05
CA ASN A 96 -11.32 14.20 4.31
C ASN A 96 -11.38 13.77 2.84
N ARG A 97 -10.23 13.59 2.18
CA ARG A 97 -10.16 13.13 0.79
C ARG A 97 -10.76 11.74 0.62
N THR A 98 -10.44 10.81 1.51
CA THR A 98 -11.02 9.46 1.52
C THR A 98 -12.54 9.49 1.64
N LYS A 99 -13.11 10.34 2.52
CA LYS A 99 -14.57 10.51 2.64
C LYS A 99 -15.20 11.04 1.35
N ILE A 100 -14.58 12.03 0.71
CA ILE A 100 -15.06 12.58 -0.56
C ILE A 100 -15.05 11.50 -1.64
N ILE A 101 -13.95 10.76 -1.78
CA ILE A 101 -13.84 9.69 -2.76
C ILE A 101 -14.89 8.61 -2.51
N TRP A 102 -15.11 8.21 -1.25
CA TRP A 102 -16.12 7.22 -0.93
C TRP A 102 -17.54 7.70 -1.27
N ALA A 103 -17.86 8.97 -1.01
CA ALA A 103 -19.12 9.57 -1.45
C ALA A 103 -19.26 9.60 -2.98
N ILE A 104 -18.16 9.84 -3.71
CA ILE A 104 -18.12 9.80 -5.17
C ILE A 104 -18.33 8.38 -5.70
N GLN A 105 -17.66 7.37 -5.13
CA GLN A 105 -17.85 5.97 -5.47
C GLN A 105 -19.31 5.54 -5.29
N ASN A 106 -19.92 5.91 -4.16
CA ASN A 106 -21.33 5.64 -3.91
C ASN A 106 -22.28 6.33 -4.91
N LYS A 107 -21.90 7.48 -5.48
CA LYS A 107 -22.65 8.11 -6.57
C LYS A 107 -22.47 7.33 -7.87
N ILE A 108 -21.23 6.96 -8.22
CA ILE A 108 -20.89 6.17 -9.41
C ILE A 108 -21.70 4.86 -9.45
N ASP A 109 -21.84 4.17 -8.33
CA ASP A 109 -22.56 2.89 -8.25
C ASP A 109 -24.06 3.00 -8.55
N LYS A 110 -24.62 4.19 -8.39
CA LYS A 110 -26.04 4.51 -8.62
C LYS A 110 -26.32 5.07 -10.01
N LEU A 111 -25.29 5.32 -10.82
CA LEU A 111 -25.44 5.84 -12.17
C LEU A 111 -26.08 4.80 -13.11
N ASN A 112 -26.86 5.30 -14.06
CA ASN A 112 -27.29 4.56 -15.25
C ASN A 112 -26.13 4.47 -16.27
N GLU A 113 -26.29 3.66 -17.33
CA GLU A 113 -25.18 3.31 -18.26
C GLU A 113 -24.55 4.52 -18.96
N ASP A 114 -25.38 5.48 -19.35
CA ASP A 114 -24.98 6.71 -20.06
C ASP A 114 -24.66 7.88 -19.11
N GLU A 115 -24.89 7.72 -17.81
CA GLU A 115 -24.66 8.76 -16.83
C GLU A 115 -23.20 8.79 -16.38
N TYR A 116 -22.73 10.00 -16.07
CA TYR A 116 -21.40 10.22 -15.51
C TYR A 116 -21.46 11.33 -14.45
N ILE A 117 -20.44 11.34 -13.60
CA ILE A 117 -20.16 12.47 -12.71
C ILE A 117 -18.80 13.07 -13.03
N THR A 118 -18.63 14.36 -12.77
CA THR A 118 -17.33 15.02 -12.92
C THR A 118 -16.65 15.14 -11.55
N PHE A 119 -15.42 14.68 -11.44
CA PHE A 119 -14.61 14.79 -10.23
C PHE A 119 -13.15 15.08 -10.63
N GLU A 120 -12.52 16.10 -10.03
CA GLU A 120 -11.15 16.54 -10.34
C GLU A 120 -10.88 16.70 -11.86
N GLY A 121 -11.85 17.27 -12.59
CA GLY A 121 -11.74 17.51 -14.03
C GLY A 121 -11.90 16.27 -14.93
N LYS A 122 -12.23 15.11 -14.35
CA LYS A 122 -12.44 13.85 -15.09
C LYS A 122 -13.88 13.38 -15.01
N LYS A 123 -14.37 12.74 -16.07
CA LYS A 123 -15.71 12.14 -16.13
C LYS A 123 -15.63 10.68 -15.70
N TYR A 124 -16.36 10.32 -14.66
CA TYR A 124 -16.45 8.96 -14.13
C TYR A 124 -17.86 8.41 -14.36
N GLY A 125 -17.95 7.32 -15.11
CA GLY A 125 -19.20 6.62 -15.38
C GLY A 125 -19.37 5.40 -14.49
N ARG A 126 -20.55 4.77 -14.55
CA ARG A 126 -20.80 3.49 -13.88
C ARG A 126 -19.68 2.49 -14.21
N LYS A 127 -19.17 1.80 -13.19
CA LYS A 127 -18.21 0.72 -13.37
C LYS A 127 -18.92 -0.51 -13.95
N PRO A 128 -18.29 -1.24 -14.87
CA PRO A 128 -18.86 -2.46 -15.38
C PRO A 128 -19.04 -3.53 -14.32
N LYS A 129 -20.22 -4.13 -14.35
CA LYS A 129 -20.47 -5.40 -13.68
C LYS A 129 -19.78 -6.51 -14.47
N ILE A 130 -18.82 -7.16 -13.83
CA ILE A 130 -18.14 -8.33 -14.38
C ILE A 130 -18.74 -9.55 -13.70
N ILE A 131 -19.38 -10.42 -14.48
CA ILE A 131 -19.92 -11.67 -13.98
C ILE A 131 -18.93 -12.78 -14.34
N PHE A 132 -18.39 -13.41 -13.32
CA PHE A 132 -17.52 -14.57 -13.44
C PHE A 132 -18.39 -15.84 -13.54
N LYS A 133 -18.61 -16.36 -14.74
CA LYS A 133 -19.17 -17.71 -14.92
C LYS A 133 -18.04 -18.71 -15.04
N LYS A 134 -18.27 -19.97 -14.61
CA LYS A 134 -17.27 -21.05 -14.48
C LYS A 134 -16.36 -21.28 -15.70
N THR A 135 -16.76 -20.84 -16.89
CA THR A 135 -16.02 -21.05 -18.15
C THR A 135 -15.79 -19.77 -18.95
N GLU A 136 -16.40 -18.63 -18.58
CA GLU A 136 -16.36 -17.40 -19.38
C GLU A 136 -16.49 -16.16 -18.48
N HIS A 137 -15.62 -15.18 -18.72
CA HIS A 137 -15.73 -13.83 -18.17
C HIS A 137 -16.53 -12.98 -19.16
N ILE A 138 -17.75 -12.60 -18.78
CA ILE A 138 -18.67 -11.84 -19.64
C ILE A 138 -18.83 -10.43 -19.04
N HIS A 139 -18.50 -9.41 -19.84
CA HIS A 139 -18.85 -8.01 -19.58
C HIS A 139 -20.32 -7.80 -19.94
N TYR A 140 -21.08 -7.02 -19.15
CA TYR A 140 -22.51 -6.81 -19.38
C TYR A 140 -22.90 -5.36 -19.69
N GLU A 141 -21.97 -4.40 -19.81
CA GLU A 141 -22.37 -3.03 -20.21
C GLU A 141 -22.52 -2.90 -21.73
N ASN A 142 -23.46 -2.05 -22.17
CA ASN A 142 -23.69 -1.64 -23.56
C ASN A 142 -24.10 -2.78 -24.53
N ASP A 143 -24.86 -3.78 -24.07
CA ASP A 143 -25.16 -5.01 -24.85
C ASP A 143 -23.89 -5.70 -25.39
N CYS A 144 -22.76 -5.43 -24.75
CA CYS A 144 -21.48 -6.00 -25.10
C CYS A 144 -21.35 -7.34 -24.38
N LEU A 145 -22.04 -8.37 -24.89
CA LEU A 145 -21.82 -9.78 -24.52
C LEU A 145 -20.44 -10.32 -24.95
N GLY A 146 -19.43 -9.44 -24.95
CA GLY A 146 -18.08 -9.75 -25.39
C GLY A 146 -17.34 -10.58 -24.36
N VAL A 147 -16.74 -11.66 -24.83
CA VAL A 147 -15.83 -12.49 -24.04
C VAL A 147 -14.54 -11.71 -23.79
N PHE A 148 -14.06 -11.71 -22.56
CA PHE A 148 -12.74 -11.18 -22.25
C PHE A 148 -11.64 -12.13 -22.77
N ASP A 149 -10.69 -11.59 -23.53
CA ASP A 149 -9.38 -12.18 -23.64
C ASP A 149 -8.63 -12.02 -22.33
N TYR A 150 -7.98 -13.12 -21.98
CA TYR A 150 -7.17 -13.24 -20.79
C TYR A 150 -5.71 -13.03 -21.17
N ILE A 151 -5.10 -11.97 -20.63
CA ILE A 151 -3.66 -11.77 -20.71
C ILE A 151 -3.13 -11.88 -19.29
N TYR A 152 -2.31 -12.91 -19.07
CA TYR A 152 -1.70 -13.17 -17.79
C TYR A 152 -0.29 -12.60 -17.76
N ASP A 153 -0.11 -11.54 -16.99
CA ASP A 153 1.22 -11.12 -16.57
C ASP A 153 1.65 -12.05 -15.45
N GLY A 154 2.70 -12.84 -15.74
CA GLY A 154 3.15 -14.01 -14.99
C GLY A 154 3.16 -13.91 -13.46
N CYS A 155 3.21 -15.07 -12.80
CA CYS A 155 3.41 -15.14 -11.37
C CYS A 155 4.79 -14.59 -11.02
N SER A 156 4.87 -13.60 -10.13
CA SER A 156 6.16 -13.03 -9.69
C SER A 156 6.82 -13.84 -8.57
N CYS A 157 6.33 -15.04 -8.24
CA CYS A 157 7.05 -15.92 -7.30
C CYS A 157 8.29 -16.48 -8.00
N SER A 158 9.46 -16.25 -7.42
CA SER A 158 10.73 -16.85 -7.85
C SER A 158 10.77 -18.39 -7.68
N SER A 159 9.69 -19.00 -7.19
CA SER A 159 9.65 -20.39 -6.72
C SER A 159 8.66 -21.28 -7.47
N CYS A 160 7.93 -20.77 -8.48
CA CYS A 160 6.86 -21.54 -9.11
C CYS A 160 6.83 -21.33 -10.63
N GLU A 161 7.25 -22.36 -11.38
CA GLU A 161 7.11 -22.42 -12.85
C GLU A 161 5.66 -22.57 -13.31
N ASN A 162 4.70 -22.86 -12.39
CA ASN A 162 3.28 -23.00 -12.70
C ASN A 162 2.37 -22.69 -11.49
N TRP A 163 1.19 -22.10 -11.77
CA TRP A 163 0.21 -21.66 -10.76
C TRP A 163 -0.41 -22.79 -9.93
N PHE A 164 -0.57 -24.00 -10.50
CA PHE A 164 -1.26 -25.11 -9.84
C PHE A 164 -0.62 -25.59 -8.53
N GLY A 165 0.63 -25.19 -8.25
CA GLY A 165 1.33 -25.47 -7.00
C GLY A 165 1.61 -24.24 -6.12
N CYS A 166 1.19 -23.03 -6.53
CA CYS A 166 1.54 -21.82 -5.80
C CYS A 166 0.61 -21.61 -4.60
N THR A 167 1.15 -21.69 -3.39
CA THR A 167 0.42 -21.47 -2.14
C THR A 167 0.09 -19.99 -1.89
N ASN A 168 0.73 -19.06 -2.60
CA ASN A 168 0.53 -17.63 -2.38
C ASN A 168 0.82 -16.79 -3.64
N PRO A 169 0.10 -17.02 -4.75
CA PRO A 169 0.36 -16.29 -5.97
C PRO A 169 -0.04 -14.83 -5.78
N THR A 170 0.93 -13.95 -5.99
CA THR A 170 0.70 -12.52 -6.17
C THR A 170 0.80 -12.26 -7.67
N GLY A 171 -0.31 -11.82 -8.25
CA GLY A 171 -0.40 -11.57 -9.68
C GLY A 171 -1.58 -10.66 -9.99
N THR A 172 -1.41 -9.85 -11.01
CA THR A 172 -2.48 -9.02 -11.56
C THR A 172 -2.99 -9.70 -12.81
N MET A 173 -4.28 -10.06 -12.81
CA MET A 173 -4.90 -10.62 -14.01
C MET A 173 -5.41 -9.47 -14.86
N HIS A 174 -5.02 -9.41 -16.14
CA HIS A 174 -5.49 -8.42 -17.09
C HIS A 174 -6.50 -9.04 -18.05
N TYR A 175 -7.63 -8.39 -18.21
CA TYR A 175 -8.75 -8.82 -19.04
C TYR A 175 -9.02 -7.74 -20.08
N THR A 176 -9.11 -8.10 -21.35
CA THR A 176 -9.50 -7.17 -22.43
C THR A 176 -10.70 -7.73 -23.19
N CYS A 177 -11.82 -7.00 -23.25
CA CYS A 177 -12.98 -7.45 -23.99
C CYS A 177 -12.69 -7.43 -25.50
N LYS A 178 -12.87 -8.57 -26.20
CA LYS A 178 -12.65 -8.65 -27.67
C LYS A 178 -13.56 -7.72 -28.48
N LYS A 179 -14.77 -7.49 -27.98
CA LYS A 179 -15.83 -6.79 -28.72
C LYS A 179 -15.70 -5.28 -28.62
N CYS A 180 -15.35 -4.74 -27.45
CA CYS A 180 -15.29 -3.30 -27.20
C CYS A 180 -13.92 -2.78 -26.74
N GLY A 181 -12.93 -3.65 -26.57
CA GLY A 181 -11.59 -3.27 -26.11
C GLY A 181 -11.52 -2.86 -24.62
N TYR A 182 -12.61 -2.99 -23.86
CA TYR A 182 -12.64 -2.64 -22.43
C TYR A 182 -11.59 -3.44 -21.66
N LYS A 183 -10.75 -2.75 -20.88
CA LYS A 183 -9.70 -3.34 -20.06
C LYS A 183 -10.11 -3.38 -18.59
N TYR A 184 -9.88 -4.50 -17.94
CA TYR A 184 -10.10 -4.71 -16.52
C TYR A 184 -8.90 -5.43 -15.92
N SER A 185 -8.50 -5.05 -14.71
CA SER A 185 -7.48 -5.76 -13.96
C SER A 185 -7.97 -6.16 -12.58
N GLU A 186 -7.72 -7.41 -12.18
CA GLU A 186 -8.03 -7.92 -10.85
C GLU A 186 -6.74 -8.34 -10.15
N THR A 187 -6.43 -7.72 -9.00
CA THR A 187 -5.32 -8.11 -8.14
C THR A 187 -5.81 -9.16 -7.16
N LYS A 188 -5.37 -10.41 -7.30
CA LYS A 188 -5.62 -11.44 -6.27
C LYS A 188 -4.52 -11.38 -5.21
N GLN A 189 -4.90 -11.04 -3.98
CA GLN A 189 -4.08 -11.32 -2.80
C GLN A 189 -4.49 -12.69 -2.25
N GLY A 190 -3.52 -13.58 -2.07
CA GLY A 190 -3.74 -14.93 -1.52
C GLY A 190 -4.44 -14.88 -0.16
N GLY A 191 -5.73 -15.22 -0.16
CA GLY A 191 -6.50 -15.41 1.05
C GLY A 191 -6.02 -16.64 1.79
N ARG A 192 -5.52 -16.48 3.02
CA ARG A 192 -5.38 -17.58 3.97
C ARG A 192 -6.77 -18.15 4.23
N ASN A 193 -7.07 -19.30 3.63
CA ASN A 193 -8.17 -20.13 4.10
C ASN A 193 -7.80 -20.70 5.47
N TYR A 194 -8.18 -20.01 6.56
CA TYR A 194 -8.30 -20.65 7.86
C TYR A 194 -9.46 -21.64 7.79
N LYS A 195 -9.17 -22.90 7.47
CA LYS A 195 -10.02 -24.02 7.88
C LYS A 195 -9.70 -24.30 9.34
N GLY A 196 -10.47 -23.68 10.24
CA GLY A 196 -10.58 -24.15 11.62
C GLY A 196 -11.41 -25.43 11.63
N LYS A 197 -10.82 -26.50 12.15
CA LYS A 197 -11.52 -27.71 12.61
C LYS A 197 -12.30 -27.40 13.88
#